data_AF-C4YR09-F1
#
_entry.id   AF-C4YR09-F1
#
_cell.length_a   1.000
_cell.length_b   1.000
_cell.length_c   1.000
_cell.angle_alpha   90.00
_cell.angle_beta   90.00
_cell.angle_gamma   90.00
#
_symmetry.space_group_name_H-M   'P 1'
#
loop_
_entity.id
_entity.type
_entity.pdbx_description
1 polymer ?
#
loop_
_entity_poly.entity_id
_entity_poly.type
_entity_poly.pdbx_seq_one_letter_code
_entity_poly.pdbx_strand_id
1 'polypeptide(L)'
;MELKLNLANTVFSTGSIISLFYFGNGLNSGQHLCDLEISLPRGLIPRHSSAVVKDNWTDLYPGTSFKVTNCVGNLLKSIDNNPAAKYLEENKKLMSIGSKETEVFVKIKKPNSTKVERFKVTAGGGGWGAKADIIALSPEAKLVKGSEIQFFMVTPEDRYLPNHNDDEVAQFTNAFTFTNSYEETSYNENTDESQHIYENVFGAGSEQGFFFNDVKHNSPGESVSLKLEKKK
;
A
#
# COMPACT_ATOMS: atom_id res chain seq x y z
N MET A 1 -11.84 -13.26 4.36
CA MET A 1 -10.67 -12.42 4.05
C MET A 1 -9.90 -13.10 2.95
N GLU A 2 -9.47 -12.35 1.94
CA GLU A 2 -8.70 -12.85 0.80
C GLU A 2 -7.39 -12.05 0.72
N LEU A 3 -6.28 -12.75 0.57
CA LEU A 3 -4.95 -12.16 0.39
C LEU A 3 -4.34 -12.74 -0.87
N LYS A 4 -3.72 -11.88 -1.67
CA LYS A 4 -2.87 -12.23 -2.82
C LYS A 4 -1.58 -11.45 -2.73
N LEU A 5 -0.45 -12.14 -2.61
CA LEU A 5 0.87 -11.55 -2.48
C LEU A 5 1.81 -12.18 -3.51
N ASN A 6 2.49 -11.34 -4.28
CA ASN A 6 3.53 -11.79 -5.21
C ASN A 6 4.78 -12.20 -4.41
N LEU A 7 5.45 -13.27 -4.81
CA LEU A 7 6.43 -13.93 -3.94
C LEU A 7 7.81 -13.28 -3.87
N ALA A 8 8.25 -12.56 -4.91
CA ALA A 8 9.43 -11.69 -4.89
C ALA A 8 9.67 -11.10 -6.27
N ASN A 9 10.25 -9.89 -6.36
CA ASN A 9 10.77 -9.34 -7.60
C ASN A 9 12.21 -8.85 -7.52
N THR A 10 12.93 -9.19 -6.45
CA THR A 10 14.31 -8.73 -6.31
C THR A 10 15.19 -9.47 -7.31
N VAL A 11 15.44 -8.81 -8.43
CA VAL A 11 16.66 -9.04 -9.21
C VAL A 11 17.79 -8.72 -8.25
N PHE A 12 18.41 -9.74 -7.66
CA PHE A 12 19.61 -9.55 -6.86
C PHE A 12 20.66 -8.91 -7.76
N SER A 13 20.88 -7.60 -7.62
CA SER A 13 21.92 -6.90 -8.37
C SER A 13 23.27 -7.18 -7.71
N THR A 14 23.77 -8.40 -7.89
CA THR A 14 25.14 -8.80 -7.53
C THR A 14 26.13 -8.42 -8.64
N GLY A 15 25.83 -7.40 -9.45
CA GLY A 15 26.53 -7.07 -10.69
C GLY A 15 26.09 -7.87 -11.92
N SER A 16 25.01 -8.66 -11.83
CA SER A 16 24.35 -9.35 -12.95
C SER A 16 22.86 -9.39 -12.71
N ILE A 17 22.05 -9.18 -13.74
CA ILE A 17 20.59 -9.36 -13.66
C ILE A 17 20.33 -10.87 -13.60
N ILE A 18 20.07 -11.41 -12.40
CA ILE A 18 19.75 -12.83 -12.20
C ILE A 18 18.24 -12.98 -12.10
N SER A 19 17.68 -13.89 -12.91
CA SER A 19 16.29 -14.33 -12.80
C SER A 19 16.20 -15.60 -11.95
N LEU A 20 15.35 -15.59 -10.93
CA LEU A 20 15.11 -16.75 -10.09
C LEU A 20 13.92 -17.55 -10.58
N PHE A 21 14.05 -18.88 -10.52
CA PHE A 21 13.03 -19.83 -10.94
C PHE A 21 12.65 -20.75 -9.78
N TYR A 22 11.38 -21.11 -9.70
CA TYR A 22 10.91 -22.14 -8.78
C TYR A 22 11.12 -23.52 -9.40
N PHE A 23 11.84 -24.41 -8.73
CA PHE A 23 11.92 -25.82 -9.13
C PHE A 23 11.38 -26.69 -7.99
N GLY A 24 10.20 -27.25 -8.20
CA GLY A 24 9.53 -28.13 -7.24
C GLY A 24 8.71 -29.22 -7.93
N ASN A 25 8.08 -30.07 -7.13
CA ASN A 25 7.17 -31.10 -7.63
C ASN A 25 5.77 -30.49 -7.80
N GLY A 26 5.48 -29.92 -8.97
CA GLY A 26 4.17 -29.34 -9.24
C GLY A 26 4.09 -28.54 -10.54
N LEU A 27 2.89 -28.01 -10.81
CA LEU A 27 2.56 -27.26 -12.03
C LEU A 27 3.36 -25.96 -12.19
N ASN A 28 3.88 -25.42 -11.09
CA ASN A 28 4.61 -24.14 -11.08
C ASN A 28 6.12 -24.30 -11.29
N SER A 29 6.63 -25.54 -11.43
CA SER A 29 8.05 -25.80 -11.64
C SER A 29 8.53 -25.18 -12.97
N GLY A 30 9.66 -24.48 -12.95
CA GLY A 30 10.21 -23.73 -14.08
C GLY A 30 9.63 -22.33 -14.27
N GLN A 31 8.69 -21.88 -13.43
CA GLN A 31 8.18 -20.50 -13.48
C GLN A 31 9.16 -19.51 -12.83
N HIS A 32 9.18 -18.27 -13.31
CA HIS A 32 9.91 -17.20 -12.65
C HIS A 32 9.28 -16.91 -11.28
N LEU A 33 10.10 -16.70 -10.25
CA LEU A 33 9.59 -16.41 -8.90
C LEU A 33 8.74 -15.13 -8.88
N CYS A 34 9.02 -14.16 -9.76
CA CYS A 34 8.25 -12.94 -9.91
C CYS A 34 6.83 -13.12 -10.45
N ASP A 35 6.58 -14.23 -11.12
CA ASP A 35 5.26 -14.57 -11.68
C ASP A 35 4.42 -15.42 -10.71
N LEU A 36 4.99 -15.81 -9.58
CA LEU A 36 4.32 -16.63 -8.59
C LEU A 36 3.66 -15.77 -7.51
N GLU A 37 2.44 -16.14 -7.16
CA GLU A 37 1.62 -15.54 -6.12
C GLU A 37 1.35 -16.59 -5.03
N ILE A 38 1.30 -16.15 -3.77
CA ILE A 38 0.64 -16.88 -2.69
C ILE A 38 -0.71 -16.26 -2.37
N SER A 39 -1.68 -17.14 -2.16
CA SER A 39 -2.97 -16.75 -1.61
C SER A 39 -3.26 -17.56 -0.34
N LEU A 40 -3.88 -16.91 0.65
CA LEU A 40 -4.29 -17.63 1.86
C LEU A 40 -5.48 -18.55 1.56
N PRO A 41 -5.47 -19.81 2.05
CA PRO A 41 -6.60 -20.72 1.89
C PRO A 41 -7.90 -20.13 2.44
N ARG A 42 -9.00 -20.33 1.70
CA ARG A 42 -10.33 -19.91 2.16
C ARG A 42 -10.68 -20.62 3.47
N GLY A 43 -11.13 -19.84 4.45
CA GLY A 43 -11.54 -20.36 5.76
C GLY A 43 -10.41 -20.53 6.78
N LEU A 44 -9.15 -20.27 6.41
CA LEU A 44 -8.03 -20.30 7.35
C LEU A 44 -8.12 -19.20 8.41
N ILE A 45 -8.58 -18.01 8.03
CA ILE A 45 -8.76 -16.87 8.93
C ILE A 45 -10.20 -16.88 9.47
N PRO A 46 -10.38 -16.95 10.81
CA PRO A 46 -11.69 -16.82 11.43
C PRO A 46 -12.45 -15.58 10.95
N ARG A 47 -13.78 -15.69 10.79
CA ARG A 47 -14.62 -14.55 10.35
C ARG A 47 -14.57 -13.35 11.32
N HIS A 48 -14.20 -13.60 12.58
CA HIS A 48 -14.11 -12.59 13.64
C HIS A 48 -12.69 -12.03 13.83
N SER A 49 -11.69 -12.54 13.11
CA SER A 49 -10.35 -11.97 13.15
C SER A 49 -10.39 -10.52 12.70
N SER A 50 -9.65 -9.66 13.41
CA SER A 50 -9.44 -8.28 13.02
C SER A 50 -8.19 -8.16 12.15
N ALA A 51 -8.26 -7.28 11.16
CA ALA A 51 -7.13 -6.85 10.37
C ALA A 51 -6.71 -5.46 10.84
N VAL A 52 -5.42 -5.29 11.14
CA VAL A 52 -4.82 -4.00 11.45
C VAL A 52 -4.00 -3.59 10.24
N VAL A 53 -4.31 -2.42 9.68
CA VAL A 53 -3.54 -1.82 8.58
C VAL A 53 -2.66 -0.73 9.16
N LYS A 54 -1.36 -0.76 8.84
CA LYS A 54 -0.39 0.28 9.19
C LYS A 54 0.25 0.85 7.92
N ASP A 55 0.55 2.14 7.96
CA ASP A 55 1.12 2.89 6.85
C ASP A 55 1.91 4.10 7.37
N ASN A 56 2.80 4.65 6.53
CA ASN A 56 3.56 5.88 6.80
C ASN A 56 2.90 7.12 6.23
N TRP A 57 1.57 7.10 6.11
CA TRP A 57 0.87 8.15 5.39
C TRP A 57 0.64 9.34 6.29
N THR A 58 1.20 10.47 5.88
CA THR A 58 0.95 11.75 6.52
C THR A 58 -0.32 12.37 5.96
N ASP A 59 -1.29 12.67 6.83
CA ASP A 59 -2.52 13.36 6.46
C ASP A 59 -2.22 14.79 5.96
N LEU A 60 -2.69 15.10 4.75
CA LEU A 60 -2.56 16.41 4.13
C LEU A 60 -3.60 17.41 4.66
N TYR A 61 -4.73 16.91 5.16
CA TYR A 61 -5.85 17.67 5.72
C TYR A 61 -6.37 17.00 7.00
N PRO A 62 -5.62 17.08 8.12
CA PRO A 62 -5.92 16.37 9.36
C PRO A 62 -7.38 16.44 9.79
N GLY A 63 -8.00 15.27 9.97
CA GLY A 63 -9.38 15.13 10.46
C GLY A 63 -10.45 15.61 9.48
N THR A 64 -10.08 15.98 8.26
CA THR A 64 -10.99 16.47 7.24
C THR A 64 -11.24 15.39 6.20
N SER A 65 -12.48 15.27 5.75
CA SER A 65 -12.87 14.48 4.59
C SER A 65 -13.71 15.33 3.67
N PHE A 66 -13.60 15.06 2.38
CA PHE A 66 -14.27 15.84 1.34
C PHE A 66 -15.20 14.94 0.52
N LYS A 67 -16.13 15.52 -0.23
CA LYS A 67 -17.10 14.75 -1.01
C LYS A 67 -16.78 14.80 -2.50
N VAL A 68 -16.64 13.63 -3.11
CA VAL A 68 -16.50 13.50 -4.56
C VAL A 68 -17.77 13.99 -5.25
N THR A 69 -17.67 15.04 -6.06
CA THR A 69 -18.83 15.64 -6.75
C THR A 69 -18.88 15.29 -8.24
N ASN A 70 -17.73 15.03 -8.87
CA ASN A 70 -17.64 14.56 -10.25
C ASN A 70 -16.42 13.67 -10.47
N CYS A 71 -16.62 12.52 -11.10
CA CYS A 71 -15.58 11.55 -11.42
C CYS A 71 -15.96 10.73 -12.67
N VAL A 72 -14.95 10.26 -13.41
CA VAL A 72 -15.12 9.36 -14.56
C VAL A 72 -14.01 8.32 -14.53
N GLY A 73 -14.36 7.04 -14.35
CA GLY A 73 -13.37 5.97 -14.18
C GLY A 73 -12.48 6.21 -12.94
N ASN A 74 -11.16 6.23 -13.15
CA ASN A 74 -10.16 6.57 -12.14
C ASN A 74 -9.84 8.08 -12.06
N LEU A 75 -10.54 8.91 -12.85
CA LEU A 75 -10.32 10.35 -12.91
C LEU A 75 -11.28 11.08 -11.97
N LEU A 76 -10.71 11.77 -11.00
CA LEU A 76 -11.41 12.63 -10.06
C LEU A 76 -11.38 14.07 -10.59
N LYS A 77 -12.55 14.58 -10.99
CA LYS A 77 -12.66 15.90 -11.65
C LYS A 77 -12.97 17.00 -10.65
N SER A 78 -13.91 16.75 -9.73
CA SER A 78 -14.27 17.74 -8.71
C SER A 78 -14.63 17.12 -7.37
N ILE A 79 -14.32 17.88 -6.32
CA ILE A 79 -14.52 17.57 -4.91
C ILE A 79 -15.15 18.80 -4.27
N ASP A 80 -16.26 18.64 -3.55
CA ASP A 80 -17.05 19.75 -2.99
C ASP A 80 -17.33 20.89 -3.99
N ASN A 81 -17.58 20.51 -5.26
CA ASN A 81 -17.78 21.40 -6.41
C ASN A 81 -16.57 22.25 -6.83
N ASN A 82 -15.39 21.99 -6.26
CA ASN A 82 -14.13 22.59 -6.67
C ASN A 82 -13.31 21.61 -7.54
N PRO A 83 -12.48 22.11 -8.48
CA PRO A 83 -11.48 21.29 -9.18
C PRO A 83 -10.68 20.41 -8.23
N ALA A 84 -10.56 19.12 -8.53
CA ALA A 84 -9.90 18.17 -7.64
C ALA A 84 -8.41 18.50 -7.44
N ALA A 85 -7.72 18.89 -8.52
CA ALA A 85 -6.28 19.18 -8.48
C ALA A 85 -5.91 20.30 -7.50
N LYS A 86 -6.81 21.27 -7.26
CA LYS A 86 -6.57 22.37 -6.31
C LYS A 86 -6.28 21.91 -4.89
N TYR A 87 -6.85 20.77 -4.46
CA TYR A 87 -6.57 20.19 -3.15
C TYR A 87 -5.12 19.71 -3.01
N LEU A 88 -4.37 19.55 -4.11
CA LEU A 88 -2.93 19.26 -4.05
C LEU A 88 -2.12 20.53 -4.27
N GLU A 89 -2.51 21.35 -5.25
CA GLU A 89 -1.80 22.58 -5.64
C GLU A 89 -1.85 23.69 -4.57
N GLU A 90 -2.94 23.79 -3.81
CA GLU A 90 -3.10 24.80 -2.75
C GLU A 90 -2.63 24.30 -1.38
N ASN A 91 -2.25 23.01 -1.26
CA ASN A 91 -1.77 22.45 0.00
C ASN A 91 -0.34 22.91 0.28
N LYS A 92 -0.19 23.88 1.19
CA LYS A 92 1.12 24.46 1.55
C LYS A 92 2.14 23.42 2.02
N LYS A 93 1.71 22.39 2.77
CA LYS A 93 2.61 21.37 3.31
C LYS A 93 3.23 20.55 2.18
N LEU A 94 2.39 20.04 1.27
CA LEU A 94 2.84 19.31 0.09
C LEU A 94 3.72 20.19 -0.81
N MET A 95 3.26 21.40 -1.12
CA MET A 95 3.97 22.30 -2.02
C MET A 95 5.30 22.81 -1.45
N SER A 96 5.42 22.94 -0.12
CA SER A 96 6.68 23.34 0.52
C SER A 96 7.78 22.28 0.45
N ILE A 97 7.41 21.00 0.33
CA ILE A 97 8.38 19.91 0.15
C ILE A 97 8.98 19.98 -1.26
N GLY A 98 8.15 20.27 -2.27
CA GLY A 98 8.60 20.50 -3.65
C GLY A 98 9.32 19.32 -4.31
N SER A 99 9.27 18.13 -3.69
CA SER A 99 9.93 16.93 -4.19
C SER A 99 9.03 16.17 -5.16
N LYS A 100 9.59 15.79 -6.31
CA LYS A 100 8.93 14.91 -7.28
C LYS A 100 8.83 13.46 -6.78
N GLU A 101 9.59 13.13 -5.74
CA GLU A 101 9.61 11.80 -5.14
C GLU A 101 8.55 11.65 -4.05
N THR A 102 7.93 12.74 -3.57
CA THR A 102 6.79 12.64 -2.64
C THR A 102 5.61 12.01 -3.35
N GLU A 103 5.12 10.91 -2.79
CA GLU A 103 3.94 10.22 -3.32
C GLU A 103 2.68 10.69 -2.61
N VAL A 104 1.58 10.78 -3.36
CA VAL A 104 0.27 11.17 -2.83
C VAL A 104 -0.67 9.97 -2.93
N PHE A 105 -1.43 9.75 -1.86
CA PHE A 105 -2.40 8.68 -1.74
C PHE A 105 -3.75 9.23 -1.29
N VAL A 106 -4.80 8.46 -1.54
CA VAL A 106 -6.15 8.78 -1.10
C VAL A 106 -6.80 7.59 -0.43
N LYS A 107 -7.57 7.87 0.64
CA LYS A 107 -8.53 6.92 1.22
C LYS A 107 -9.92 7.32 0.73
N ILE A 108 -10.66 6.36 0.19
CA ILE A 108 -11.99 6.58 -0.39
C ILE A 108 -13.00 5.65 0.28
N LYS A 109 -14.10 6.23 0.74
CA LYS A 109 -15.23 5.48 1.28
C LYS A 109 -16.46 5.75 0.42
N LYS A 110 -16.94 4.70 -0.24
CA LYS A 110 -18.13 4.79 -1.10
C LYS A 110 -19.41 4.99 -0.28
N PRO A 111 -20.45 5.63 -0.84
CA PRO A 111 -21.75 5.72 -0.18
C PRO A 111 -22.25 4.34 0.23
N ASN A 112 -22.75 4.21 1.47
CA ASN A 112 -23.25 2.95 2.05
C ASN A 112 -22.22 1.81 2.16
N SER A 113 -20.93 2.11 2.01
CA SER A 113 -19.85 1.14 2.21
C SER A 113 -19.15 1.37 3.55
N THR A 114 -18.83 0.28 4.25
CA THR A 114 -17.91 0.29 5.39
C THR A 114 -16.45 0.08 4.97
N LYS A 115 -16.23 -0.37 3.72
CA LYS A 115 -14.90 -0.58 3.14
C LYS A 115 -14.28 0.76 2.76
N VAL A 116 -13.07 0.99 3.26
CA VAL A 116 -12.19 2.09 2.85
C VAL A 116 -11.22 1.55 1.81
N GLU A 117 -11.30 2.08 0.60
CA GLU A 117 -10.39 1.77 -0.50
C GLU A 117 -9.22 2.75 -0.49
N ARG A 118 -8.07 2.30 -0.96
CA ARG A 118 -6.79 3.01 -0.90
C ARG A 118 -6.21 3.06 -2.30
N PHE A 119 -5.86 4.25 -2.78
CA PHE A 119 -5.35 4.44 -4.12
C PHE A 119 -4.20 5.44 -4.15
N LYS A 120 -3.22 5.19 -5.02
CA LYS A 120 -2.17 6.14 -5.33
C LYS A 120 -2.69 7.20 -6.31
N VAL A 121 -2.31 8.45 -6.12
CA VAL A 121 -2.46 9.50 -7.12
C VAL A 121 -1.34 9.35 -8.14
N THR A 122 -1.70 9.08 -9.40
CA THR A 122 -0.74 8.87 -10.51
C THR A 122 -0.45 10.15 -11.27
N ALA A 123 -1.38 11.10 -11.24
CA ALA A 123 -1.19 12.46 -11.73
C ALA A 123 -2.18 13.38 -11.02
N GLY A 124 -1.82 14.65 -10.82
CA GLY A 124 -2.73 15.64 -10.28
C GLY A 124 -2.13 17.02 -10.48
N GLY A 125 -2.82 17.89 -11.19
CA GLY A 125 -2.29 19.21 -11.50
C GLY A 125 -1.24 19.17 -12.60
N GLY A 126 -1.47 19.97 -13.62
CA GLY A 126 -0.54 20.17 -14.72
C GLY A 126 -1.03 21.40 -15.42
N GLY A 127 -0.41 22.55 -15.16
CA GLY A 127 -0.99 23.89 -15.37
C GLY A 127 -1.47 24.25 -16.79
N TRP A 128 -1.46 23.31 -17.75
CA TRP A 128 -1.90 23.52 -19.12
C TRP A 128 -2.73 22.32 -19.65
N GLY A 129 -3.93 22.62 -20.16
CA GLY A 129 -4.79 21.67 -20.88
C GLY A 129 -6.02 21.17 -20.11
N ALA A 130 -6.90 20.43 -20.79
CA ALA A 130 -8.20 19.97 -20.27
C ALA A 130 -8.13 19.01 -19.07
N LYS A 131 -6.92 18.64 -18.63
CA LYS A 131 -6.65 17.74 -17.49
C LYS A 131 -5.94 18.44 -16.33
N ALA A 132 -5.68 19.74 -16.43
CA ALA A 132 -5.02 20.52 -15.38
C ALA A 132 -5.76 20.42 -14.04
N ASP A 133 -7.09 20.43 -14.09
CA ASP A 133 -7.98 20.44 -12.92
C ASP A 133 -8.30 19.05 -12.34
N ILE A 134 -7.74 17.98 -12.91
CA ILE A 134 -8.15 16.59 -12.65
C ILE A 134 -7.04 15.87 -11.87
N ILE A 135 -7.45 15.01 -10.93
CA ILE A 135 -6.59 14.03 -10.29
C ILE A 135 -6.84 12.66 -10.93
N ALA A 136 -5.79 11.99 -11.40
CA ALA A 136 -5.83 10.60 -11.83
C ALA A 136 -5.37 9.69 -10.68
N LEU A 137 -6.20 8.72 -10.33
CA LEU A 137 -5.86 7.67 -9.36
C LEU A 137 -5.28 6.45 -10.08
N SER A 138 -4.82 5.45 -9.31
CA SER A 138 -4.38 4.17 -9.89
C SER A 138 -5.51 3.53 -10.74
N PRO A 139 -5.17 2.80 -11.83
CA PRO A 139 -6.14 2.37 -12.84
C PRO A 139 -7.30 1.51 -12.31
N GLU A 140 -7.06 0.76 -11.23
CA GLU A 140 -8.05 -0.07 -10.56
C GLU A 140 -9.13 0.72 -9.80
N ALA A 141 -8.95 2.03 -9.62
CA ALA A 141 -9.89 2.88 -8.91
C ALA A 141 -11.23 3.00 -9.66
N LYS A 142 -12.31 2.62 -8.97
CA LYS A 142 -13.69 2.75 -9.45
C LYS A 142 -14.44 3.78 -8.61
N LEU A 143 -14.34 5.05 -9.03
CA LEU A 143 -14.92 6.17 -8.31
C LEU A 143 -16.44 6.23 -8.45
N VAL A 144 -17.10 6.72 -7.40
CA VAL A 144 -18.55 6.93 -7.35
C VAL A 144 -18.81 8.34 -6.82
N LYS A 145 -19.73 9.07 -7.47
CA LYS A 145 -20.16 10.38 -6.98
C LYS A 145 -20.79 10.24 -5.59
N GLY A 146 -20.40 11.13 -4.68
CA GLY A 146 -20.85 11.13 -3.30
C GLY A 146 -19.95 10.35 -2.34
N SER A 147 -18.90 9.67 -2.83
CA SER A 147 -17.88 9.08 -1.96
C SER A 147 -17.18 10.14 -1.11
N GLU A 148 -16.78 9.75 0.10
CA GLU A 148 -15.87 10.51 0.95
C GLU A 148 -14.43 10.24 0.51
N ILE A 149 -13.60 11.27 0.47
CA ILE A 149 -12.18 11.20 0.11
C ILE A 149 -11.32 11.97 1.11
N GLN A 150 -10.17 11.37 1.45
CA GLN A 150 -9.13 11.97 2.27
C GLN A 150 -7.78 11.86 1.56
N PHE A 151 -6.92 12.86 1.74
CA PHE A 151 -5.64 12.98 1.05
C PHE A 151 -4.47 12.77 2.00
N PHE A 152 -3.50 12.01 1.54
CA PHE A 152 -2.30 11.69 2.28
C PHE A 152 -1.07 11.83 1.39
N MET A 153 0.09 11.96 2.00
CA MET A 153 1.38 11.90 1.33
C MET A 153 2.33 10.96 2.06
N VAL A 154 3.34 10.47 1.33
CA VAL A 154 4.51 9.78 1.86
C VAL A 154 5.72 10.50 1.30
N THR A 155 6.54 11.06 2.19
CA THR A 155 7.79 11.73 1.81
C THR A 155 8.86 10.68 1.46
N PRO A 156 9.91 11.04 0.71
CA PRO A 156 11.02 10.12 0.44
C PRO A 156 11.68 9.60 1.72
N GLU A 157 11.77 10.43 2.76
CA GLU A 157 12.33 10.06 4.05
C GLU A 157 11.40 9.05 4.76
N ASP A 158 10.10 9.33 4.79
CA ASP A 158 9.10 8.45 5.41
C ASP A 158 8.90 7.14 4.62
N ARG A 159 9.26 7.14 3.33
CA ARG A 159 9.15 5.97 2.45
C ARG A 159 9.99 4.82 2.99
N TYR A 160 11.18 5.07 3.54
CA TYR A 160 12.11 4.00 3.95
C TYR A 160 12.23 3.87 5.47
N LEU A 161 11.39 4.56 6.25
CA LEU A 161 11.43 4.42 7.69
C LEU A 161 11.14 2.95 8.07
N PRO A 162 12.03 2.28 8.81
CA PRO A 162 11.72 0.99 9.38
C PRO A 162 10.60 1.21 10.41
N ASN A 163 9.40 0.74 10.10
CA ASN A 163 8.27 0.74 11.04
C ASN A 163 8.42 -0.30 12.15
N HIS A 164 9.53 -1.02 12.17
CA HIS A 164 9.89 -1.92 13.23
C HIS A 164 10.54 -1.09 14.35
N ASN A 165 9.72 -0.40 15.14
CA ASN A 165 10.15 -0.09 16.50
C ASN A 165 10.05 -1.40 17.30
N ASP A 166 11.11 -1.77 18.00
CA ASP A 166 11.22 -3.00 18.79
C ASP A 166 10.11 -3.11 19.86
N ASP A 167 9.52 -1.98 20.26
CA ASP A 167 8.35 -1.93 21.14
C ASP A 167 7.06 -2.50 20.50
N GLU A 168 7.02 -2.65 19.17
CA GLU A 168 5.83 -3.10 18.45
C GLU A 168 5.76 -4.62 18.24
N VAL A 169 6.71 -5.42 18.76
CA VAL A 169 6.76 -6.88 18.60
C VAL A 169 5.41 -7.56 18.94
N ALA A 170 4.70 -7.05 19.95
CA ALA A 170 3.37 -7.54 20.36
C ALA A 170 2.31 -7.49 19.25
N GLN A 171 2.44 -6.55 18.30
CA GLN A 171 1.52 -6.43 17.17
C GLN A 171 1.69 -7.58 16.17
N PHE A 172 2.87 -8.20 16.14
CA PHE A 172 3.17 -9.29 15.22
C PHE A 172 2.93 -10.65 15.85
N THR A 173 3.02 -10.79 17.18
CA THR A 173 2.77 -12.06 17.88
C THR A 173 1.38 -12.65 17.53
N ASN A 174 1.36 -13.95 17.24
CA ASN A 174 0.16 -14.69 16.81
C ASN A 174 -0.56 -14.02 15.63
N ALA A 175 0.17 -13.66 14.58
CA ALA A 175 -0.41 -12.97 13.43
C ALA A 175 0.11 -13.50 12.09
N PHE A 176 -0.70 -13.31 11.06
CA PHE A 176 -0.22 -13.27 9.69
C PHE A 176 0.00 -11.83 9.29
N THR A 177 1.24 -11.49 8.95
CA THR A 177 1.65 -10.13 8.62
C THR A 177 2.14 -10.08 7.19
N PHE A 178 1.55 -9.18 6.41
CA PHE A 178 1.91 -8.94 5.02
C PHE A 178 2.35 -7.50 4.87
N THR A 179 3.49 -7.28 4.22
CA THR A 179 4.07 -5.94 4.06
C THR A 179 4.42 -5.64 2.61
N ASN A 180 4.27 -4.39 2.21
CA ASN A 180 4.90 -3.90 1.00
C ASN A 180 6.32 -3.48 1.36
N SER A 181 7.28 -4.39 1.10
CA SER A 181 8.68 -4.19 1.47
C SER A 181 9.33 -3.13 0.59
N TYR A 182 10.50 -2.66 1.02
CA TYR A 182 11.31 -1.74 0.23
C TYR A 182 12.03 -2.49 -0.89
N GLU A 183 12.31 -1.79 -1.99
CA GLU A 183 13.21 -2.32 -3.01
C GLU A 183 14.63 -2.27 -2.45
N GLU A 184 15.24 -3.44 -2.25
CA GLU A 184 16.64 -3.54 -1.82
C GLU A 184 17.56 -3.29 -3.02
N THR A 185 18.25 -2.15 -3.01
CA THR A 185 19.18 -1.78 -4.09
C THR A 185 20.61 -2.32 -3.89
N SER A 186 20.92 -2.81 -2.70
CA SER A 186 22.24 -3.30 -2.33
C SER A 186 22.16 -4.31 -1.19
N TYR A 187 23.07 -5.28 -1.15
CA TYR A 187 23.23 -6.15 0.01
C TYR A 187 23.94 -5.39 1.14
N ASN A 188 23.27 -5.22 2.29
CA ASN A 188 23.87 -4.64 3.48
C ASN A 188 24.26 -5.76 4.46
N GLU A 189 25.54 -5.86 4.79
CA GLU A 189 26.07 -6.76 5.82
C GLU A 189 25.80 -6.23 7.25
N ASN A 190 24.77 -5.41 7.46
CA ASN A 190 24.50 -4.83 8.77
C ASN A 190 24.20 -5.94 9.79
N THR A 191 25.20 -6.28 10.59
CA THR A 191 25.15 -7.27 11.69
C THR A 191 24.61 -6.68 12.99
N ASP A 192 24.26 -5.39 13.01
CA ASP A 192 23.85 -4.67 14.22
C ASP A 192 22.31 -4.63 14.44
N GLU A 193 21.53 -5.31 13.60
CA GLU A 193 20.11 -5.51 13.91
C GLU A 193 19.97 -6.55 15.05
N SER A 194 19.42 -6.11 16.18
CA SER A 194 19.01 -7.00 17.25
C SER A 194 18.08 -8.08 16.69
N GLN A 195 18.48 -9.34 16.80
CA GLN A 195 17.63 -10.46 16.40
C GLN A 195 16.39 -10.51 17.30
N HIS A 196 15.22 -10.30 16.71
CA HIS A 196 13.95 -10.44 17.41
C HIS A 196 13.30 -11.78 17.11
N ILE A 197 12.87 -12.48 18.17
CA ILE A 197 12.10 -13.72 18.04
C ILE A 197 10.63 -13.38 18.08
N TYR A 198 9.94 -13.62 16.96
CA TYR A 198 8.50 -13.47 16.84
C TYR A 198 7.79 -14.81 17.02
N GLU A 199 7.04 -14.97 18.11
CA GLU A 199 6.30 -16.21 18.37
C GLU A 199 5.01 -16.32 17.55
N ASN A 200 4.83 -17.48 16.89
CA ASN A 200 3.65 -17.84 16.11
C ASN A 200 3.29 -16.80 15.03
N VAL A 201 4.30 -16.33 14.30
CA VAL A 201 4.13 -15.33 13.25
C VAL A 201 4.47 -15.95 11.91
N PHE A 202 3.61 -15.68 10.92
CA PHE A 202 3.99 -15.81 9.53
C PHE A 202 4.09 -14.41 8.93
N GLY A 203 5.27 -14.05 8.43
CA GLY A 203 5.53 -12.79 7.77
C GLY A 203 5.90 -13.02 6.32
N ALA A 204 5.33 -12.22 5.41
CA ALA A 204 5.76 -12.19 4.02
C ALA A 204 5.69 -10.75 3.47
N GLY A 205 6.61 -10.41 2.58
CA GLY A 205 6.69 -9.08 1.99
C GLY A 205 7.04 -9.12 0.52
N SER A 206 6.55 -8.13 -0.23
CA SER A 206 6.99 -7.86 -1.60
C SER A 206 6.93 -6.37 -1.86
N GLU A 207 7.93 -5.88 -2.58
CA GLU A 207 8.05 -4.52 -3.12
C GLU A 207 7.00 -4.17 -4.18
N GLN A 208 6.36 -5.18 -4.78
CA GLN A 208 5.24 -4.95 -5.70
C GLN A 208 3.92 -4.66 -4.97
N GLY A 209 3.90 -4.81 -3.65
CA GLY A 209 2.71 -4.76 -2.83
C GLY A 209 1.87 -6.03 -2.92
N PHE A 210 0.64 -5.93 -2.41
CA PHE A 210 -0.29 -7.07 -2.31
C PHE A 210 -1.74 -6.61 -2.36
N PHE A 211 -2.65 -7.55 -2.56
CA PHE A 211 -4.08 -7.31 -2.42
C PHE A 211 -4.60 -7.94 -1.13
N PHE A 212 -5.34 -7.16 -0.35
CA PHE A 212 -6.10 -7.65 0.80
C PHE A 212 -7.57 -7.22 0.65
N ASN A 213 -8.47 -8.20 0.59
CA ASN A 213 -9.90 -8.00 0.33
C ASN A 213 -10.18 -7.07 -0.86
N ASP A 214 -9.47 -7.28 -1.98
CA ASP A 214 -9.52 -6.47 -3.21
C ASP A 214 -9.08 -5.00 -3.02
N VAL A 215 -8.37 -4.68 -1.94
CA VAL A 215 -7.67 -3.39 -1.79
C VAL A 215 -6.20 -3.62 -2.07
N LYS A 216 -5.65 -2.83 -2.99
CA LYS A 216 -4.22 -2.86 -3.27
C LYS A 216 -3.48 -2.09 -2.17
N HIS A 217 -2.49 -2.74 -1.58
CA HIS A 217 -1.54 -2.17 -0.64
C HIS A 217 -0.19 -2.10 -1.34
N ASN A 218 0.18 -0.91 -1.79
CA ASN A 218 1.36 -0.67 -2.62
C ASN A 218 2.09 0.61 -2.24
N SER A 219 1.81 1.17 -1.07
CA SER A 219 2.70 2.16 -0.47
C SER A 219 3.84 1.45 0.22
N PRO A 220 5.11 1.85 0.03
CA PRO A 220 6.21 1.25 0.77
C PRO A 220 5.98 1.36 2.29
N GLY A 221 6.34 0.31 3.03
CA GLY A 221 6.16 0.22 4.49
C GLY A 221 4.71 -0.04 4.94
N GLU A 222 3.76 -0.12 4.01
CA GLU A 222 2.37 -0.46 4.29
C GLU A 222 2.25 -1.93 4.66
N SER A 223 1.53 -2.23 5.75
CA SER A 223 1.35 -3.60 6.23
C SER A 223 -0.08 -3.89 6.67
N VAL A 224 -0.45 -5.17 6.56
CA VAL A 224 -1.70 -5.72 7.07
C VAL A 224 -1.36 -6.89 7.99
N SER A 225 -1.76 -6.78 9.25
CA SER A 225 -1.59 -7.82 10.26
C SER A 225 -2.94 -8.40 10.66
N LEU A 226 -3.08 -9.71 10.51
CA LEU A 226 -4.28 -10.48 10.82
C LEU A 226 -4.05 -11.23 12.12
N LYS A 227 -4.76 -10.84 13.18
CA LYS A 227 -4.63 -11.50 14.48
C LYS A 227 -5.28 -12.88 14.44
N LEU A 228 -4.48 -13.89 14.78
CA LEU A 228 -4.93 -15.25 15.01
C LEU A 228 -5.44 -15.32 16.45
N GLU A 229 -6.68 -15.77 16.64
CA GLU A 229 -7.18 -16.01 17.98
C GLU A 229 -6.29 -17.07 18.67
N LYS A 230 -5.90 -16.81 19.92
CA LYS A 230 -5.33 -17.87 20.75
C LYS A 230 -6.40 -18.95 20.88
N LYS A 231 -6.10 -20.17 20.40
CA LYS A 231 -6.89 -21.34 20.79
C LYS A 231 -6.89 -21.37 22.33
N LYS A 232 -8.08 -21.23 22.92
CA LYS A 232 -8.29 -21.44 24.35
C LYS A 232 -8.02 -22.89 24.72
#